data_AF-A0A926AWC8-F1
#
_entry.id   AF-A0A926AWC8-F1
#
_cell.length_a   1.000
_cell.length_b   1.000
_cell.length_c   1.000
_cell.angle_alpha   90.00
_cell.angle_beta   90.00
_cell.angle_gamma   90.00
#
_symmetry.space_group_name_H-M   'P 1'
#
loop_
_entity.id
_entity.type
_entity.pdbx_description
1 polymer ?
#
loop_
_entity_poly.entity_id
_entity_poly.type
_entity_poly.pdbx_seq_one_letter_code
_entity_poly.pdbx_strand_id
1 'polypeptide(L)' 'LIEVRGGRYQQQKNVIRFEPLAELAPRDVAAFEVVMEAVAEADAKMDLQITADHLTKPARRTETVQIANEVR' A
#
# COMPACT_ATOMS: atom_id res chain seq x y z
N LEU A 1 12.21 -7.86 -0.71
CA LEU A 1 12.13 -6.77 -1.70
C LEU A 1 10.73 -6.15 -1.74
N ILE A 2 10.60 -4.85 -2.06
CA ILE A 2 9.30 -4.20 -2.34
C ILE A 2 9.34 -3.70 -3.79
N GLU A 3 8.43 -4.20 -4.62
CA GLU A 3 8.21 -3.70 -5.98
C GLU A 3 6.85 -3.01 -6.03
N VAL A 4 6.80 -1.80 -6.60
CA VAL A 4 5.59 -0.99 -6.70
C VAL A 4 5.28 -0.72 -8.17
N ARG A 5 4.04 -0.95 -8.58
CA ARG A 5 3.56 -0.66 -9.94
C ARG A 5 2.43 0.37 -9.90
N GLY A 6 2.43 1.28 -10.87
CA GLY A 6 1.35 2.28 -11.04
C GLY A 6 1.66 3.70 -10.57
N GLY A 7 2.89 4.01 -10.10
CA GLY A 7 3.25 5.38 -9.76
C GLY A 7 4.66 5.52 -9.18
N ARG A 8 5.14 6.76 -9.10
CA ARG A 8 6.35 7.08 -8.35
C ARG A 8 6.07 6.98 -6.86
N TYR A 9 7.06 6.52 -6.11
CA TYR A 9 6.94 6.35 -4.67
C TYR A 9 8.25 6.68 -3.97
N GLN A 10 8.15 6.99 -2.69
CA GLN A 10 9.27 7.09 -1.77
C GLN A 10 9.09 6.04 -0.68
N GLN A 11 10.16 5.29 -0.41
CA GLN A 11 10.19 4.35 0.69
C GLN A 11 11.10 4.90 1.80
N GLN A 12 10.58 4.92 3.02
CA GLN A 12 11.35 5.20 4.23
C GLN A 12 11.04 4.11 5.26
N LYS A 13 12.04 3.25 5.53
CA LYS A 13 11.89 2.08 6.40
C LYS A 13 10.73 1.18 5.93
N ASN A 14 9.70 1.04 6.76
CA ASN A 14 8.48 0.26 6.54
C ASN A 14 7.30 1.09 5.99
N VAL A 15 7.54 2.33 5.57
CA VAL A 15 6.51 3.21 5.02
C VAL A 15 6.77 3.45 3.53
N ILE A 16 5.76 3.18 2.71
CA ILE A 16 5.71 3.52 1.29
C ILE A 16 4.77 4.70 1.13
N ARG A 17 5.26 5.79 0.54
CA ARG A 17 4.44 6.96 0.19
C ARG A 17 4.43 7.12 -1.32
N PHE A 18 3.27 6.97 -1.91
CA PHE A 18 3.04 7.26 -3.32
C PHE A 18 3.03 8.76 -3.57
N GLU A 19 3.49 9.18 -4.74
CA GLU A 19 3.24 10.55 -5.21
C GLU A 19 1.74 10.80 -5.31
N PRO A 20 1.24 11.97 -4.88
CA PRO A 20 -0.17 12.30 -5.00
C PRO A 20 -0.61 12.34 -6.47
N LEU A 21 -1.81 11.82 -6.74
CA LEU A 21 -2.48 12.07 -8.00
C LEU A 21 -3.06 13.50 -7.97
N ALA A 22 -2.81 14.29 -9.01
CA ALA A 22 -3.29 15.68 -9.07
C ALA A 22 -4.82 15.74 -9.12
N GLU A 23 -5.45 14.81 -9.85
CA GLU A 23 -6.89 14.71 -9.99
C GLU A 23 -7.27 13.24 -10.24
N LEU A 24 -8.48 12.86 -9.79
CA LEU A 24 -9.12 11.62 -10.14
C LEU A 24 -10.57 11.96 -10.53
N ALA A 25 -10.95 11.72 -11.78
CA ALA A 25 -12.28 12.09 -12.25
C ALA A 25 -13.36 11.24 -11.55
N PRO A 26 -14.62 11.72 -11.47
CA PRO A 26 -15.69 10.95 -10.87
C PRO A 26 -15.82 9.57 -11.54
N ARG A 27 -15.85 8.51 -10.71
CA ARG A 27 -15.97 7.10 -11.11
C ARG A 27 -14.68 6.45 -11.68
N ASP A 28 -13.62 7.22 -11.86
CA ASP A 28 -12.31 6.65 -12.20
C ASP A 28 -11.71 5.93 -10.98
N VAL A 29 -10.83 4.96 -11.27
CA VAL A 29 -10.16 4.14 -10.26
C VAL A 29 -8.66 4.32 -10.39
N ALA A 30 -8.03 4.72 -9.30
CA ALA A 30 -6.58 4.63 -9.15
C ALA A 30 -6.21 3.27 -8.54
N ALA A 31 -5.44 2.47 -9.27
CA ALA A 31 -4.94 1.19 -8.82
C ALA A 31 -3.43 1.27 -8.54
N PHE A 32 -3.03 0.83 -7.35
CA PHE A 32 -1.64 0.74 -6.93
C PHE A 32 -1.35 -0.72 -6.54
N GLU A 33 -0.28 -1.27 -7.08
CA GLU A 33 0.16 -2.63 -6.74
C GLU A 33 1.43 -2.55 -5.90
N VAL A 34 1.41 -3.21 -4.74
CA VAL A 34 2.58 -3.36 -3.86
C VAL A 34 2.89 -4.84 -3.74
N VAL A 35 4.00 -5.26 -4.34
CA VAL A 35 4.53 -6.61 -4.22
C VAL A 35 5.56 -6.61 -3.12
N MET A 36 5.39 -7.50 -2.14
CA MET A 36 6.30 -7.64 -1.01
C MET A 36 6.80 -9.07 -0.95
N GLU A 37 8.08 -9.20 -0.65
CA GLU A 37 8.72 -10.48 -0.39
C GLU A 37 8.89 -10.67 1.12
N ALA A 38 8.44 -11.81 1.62
CA ALA A 38 8.62 -12.23 2.99
C ALA A 38 10.10 -12.50 3.30
N VAL A 39 10.58 -11.98 4.43
CA VAL A 39 11.96 -12.23 4.92
C VAL A 39 12.01 -13.19 6.11
N ALA A 40 10.88 -13.42 6.76
CA ALA A 40 10.74 -14.32 7.90
C ALA A 40 9.26 -14.74 8.07
N GLU A 41 9.04 -15.86 8.72
CA GLU A 41 7.71 -16.30 9.17
C GLU A 41 7.18 -15.34 10.24
N ALA A 42 6.03 -14.73 9.98
CA ALA A 42 5.38 -13.79 10.89
C ALA A 42 3.95 -13.45 10.43
N ASP A 43 3.14 -12.91 11.35
CA ASP A 43 1.97 -12.14 10.98
C ASP A 43 2.40 -10.73 10.55
N ALA A 44 2.20 -10.41 9.28
CA ALA A 44 2.44 -9.08 8.75
C ALA A 44 1.15 -8.25 8.83
N LYS A 45 1.27 -7.01 9.31
CA LYS A 45 0.17 -6.04 9.33
C LYS A 45 0.49 -4.88 8.41
N MET A 46 -0.44 -4.57 7.52
CA MET A 46 -0.37 -3.42 6.62
C MET A 46 -1.45 -2.42 6.98
N ASP A 47 -1.06 -1.16 7.18
CA ASP A 47 -1.98 -0.06 7.37
C ASP A 47 -1.95 0.84 6.13
N LEU A 48 -3.07 0.89 5.42
CA LEU A 48 -3.29 1.73 4.25
C LEU A 48 -4.03 3.00 4.67
N GLN A 49 -3.55 4.14 4.19
CA GLN A 49 -4.20 5.43 4.39
C GLN A 49 -4.26 6.20 3.08
N ILE A 50 -5.45 6.70 2.74
CA ILE A 50 -5.70 7.56 1.57
C ILE A 50 -6.22 8.90 2.07
N THR A 51 -5.70 9.99 1.49
CA THR A 51 -6.12 11.37 1.78
C THR A 51 -6.43 12.07 0.47
N ALA A 52 -7.47 12.90 0.48
CA ALA A 52 -7.81 13.80 -0.63
C ALA A 52 -8.54 15.02 -0.04
N ASP A 53 -8.49 16.15 -0.74
CA ASP A 53 -9.02 17.43 -0.22
C ASP A 53 -10.53 17.40 0.06
N HIS A 54 -11.27 16.58 -0.68
CA HIS A 54 -12.71 16.41 -0.51
C HIS A 54 -13.08 15.41 0.61
N LEU A 55 -12.11 14.70 1.19
CA LEU A 55 -12.34 13.78 2.31
C LEU A 55 -12.19 14.53 3.62
N THR A 56 -13.24 14.53 4.44
CA THR A 56 -13.23 15.16 5.78
C THR A 56 -12.27 14.48 6.75
N LYS A 57 -11.95 13.20 6.51
CA LYS A 57 -10.98 12.40 7.27
C LYS A 57 -10.25 11.45 6.32
N PRO A 58 -9.00 11.04 6.64
CA PRO A 58 -8.31 10.02 5.86
C PRO A 58 -9.10 8.71 5.82
N ALA A 59 -9.24 8.12 4.63
CA ALA A 59 -9.72 6.76 4.50
C ALA A 59 -8.63 5.80 4.97
N ARG A 60 -8.98 4.82 5.80
CA ARG A 60 -8.04 3.88 6.39
C ARG A 60 -8.51 2.45 6.18
N ARG A 61 -7.56 1.56 5.93
CA ARG A 61 -7.80 0.13 5.83
C ARG A 61 -6.61 -0.61 6.40
N THR A 62 -6.88 -1.62 7.22
CA THR A 62 -5.86 -2.50 7.76
C THR A 62 -6.03 -3.86 7.13
N GLU A 63 -4.92 -4.42 6.65
CA GLU A 63 -4.85 -5.79 6.14
C GLU A 63 -3.85 -6.57 6.98
N THR A 64 -4.21 -7.81 7.31
CA THR A 64 -3.32 -8.74 8.02
C THR A 64 -3.04 -9.91 7.08
N VAL A 65 -1.77 -10.20 6.86
CA VAL A 65 -1.29 -11.28 6.00
C VAL A 65 -0.46 -12.23 6.85
N GLN A 66 -0.86 -13.49 6.91
CA GLN A 66 -0.05 -14.51 7.55
C GLN A 66 1.04 -14.99 6.59
N ILE A 67 2.29 -14.88 7.02
CA ILE A 67 3.43 -15.40 6.27
C ILE A 67 3.82 -16.73 6.89
N ALA A 68 3.33 -17.81 6.29
CA ALA A 68 3.80 -19.16 6.60
C ALA A 68 4.91 -19.54 5.61
N ASN A 69 6.01 -20.15 6.09
CA ASN A 69 6.92 -20.84 5.18
C ASN A 69 6.20 -22.11 4.70
N GLU A 70 5.68 -22.09 3.48
CA GLU A 70 5.52 -23.35 2.77
C GLU A 70 6.91 -23.81 2.33
N VAL A 71 7.59 -24.53 3.23
CA VAL A 71 8.69 -25.42 2.84
C VAL A 71 8.07 -26.56 2.03
N ARG A 72 8.20 -26.50 0.71
CA ARG A 72 8.07 -27.67 -0.17
C ARG A 72 9.44 -28.06 -0.68
#